data_AF-A0A812YP68-F1
#
_entry.id   AF-A0A812YP68-F1
#
_cell.length_a   1.000
_cell.length_b   1.000
_cell.length_c   1.000
_cell.angle_alpha   90.00
_cell.angle_beta   90.00
_cell.angle_gamma   90.00
#
_symmetry.space_group_name_H-M   'P 1'
#
loop_
_entity.id
_entity.type
_entity.pdbx_description
1 polymer ?
#
loop_
_entity_poly.entity_id
_entity_poly.type
_entity_poly.pdbx_seq_one_letter_code
_entity_poly.pdbx_strand_id
1 'polypeptide(L)'
;MKHFLEMIAVLMALLPLGALGDQSRRLSTHRVSSQASSSATSELQQILQDGKMSIPLSLQAIQTTLVKMGQEASNSSAVTTADFAKSIEPLLYSMQNTIRSQNNLTQQTLDNSWATFTACSFDFGGPAGFEDLTALENSHKTCRVDEGIQKTGLDSCRIIQGNKESALVDAKKDFHGDEASGTKGKNVLPEASTCDFEQTGAAWSSPKEYLEYFENHFGTLLSDWRASRDAVVKAQNETNTQTALCDSKEVKWNGQKTDCAQFQKALETAACDILTHNTACRSYTGCYNREWHSYGETEKLTKTQEAEQKAEMEGTLKILCMIRVFGQPDLTARINRCLKADYASSTDVTNLHITYYPSSKTPMPTDQRGTCAAASKASMIPGTKAFENTHYGGLPTNAGFSDCSASCCGYSEPTCQKYGCSTKYVKTQLCQCNAECEVHGDCCWDYYDKCNVVSKEYNIVLNEVAFSGVAGTCEGADWVELYNAGHVMKDIKGWTLSVEKPDPQNPGSTVQYDVAFDTSQTIEPARSLVVCAKPGGLSDATLPNIEVEFEKGNKITWSDKDGSVISATTISDTAAGDKTWSRLADGEYAAKDPTPGSKNK
;
A
#
# COMPACT_ATOMS: atom_id res chain seq x y z
N MET A 1 4.55 -15.02 -37.20
CA MET A 1 5.15 -14.77 -38.53
C MET A 1 5.78 -16.01 -39.17
N LYS A 2 6.60 -16.79 -38.45
CA LYS A 2 7.19 -18.06 -38.96
C LYS A 2 6.14 -19.03 -39.52
N HIS A 3 5.07 -19.31 -38.78
CA HIS A 3 3.96 -20.16 -39.25
C HIS A 3 3.18 -19.58 -40.44
N PHE A 4 3.09 -18.25 -40.56
CA PHE A 4 2.46 -17.62 -41.73
C PHE A 4 3.35 -17.76 -42.98
N LEU A 5 4.68 -17.68 -42.82
CA LEU A 5 5.66 -17.94 -43.88
C LEU A 5 5.67 -19.43 -44.28
N GLU A 6 5.53 -20.34 -43.32
CA GLU A 6 5.34 -21.78 -43.58
C GLU A 6 4.02 -22.04 -44.33
N MET A 7 2.92 -21.38 -43.93
CA MET A 7 1.63 -21.48 -44.62
C MET A 7 1.70 -20.94 -46.05
N ILE A 8 2.41 -19.83 -46.29
CA ILE A 8 2.69 -19.30 -47.64
C ILE A 8 3.56 -20.27 -48.44
N ALA A 9 4.58 -20.88 -47.83
CA ALA A 9 5.45 -21.86 -48.51
C ALA A 9 4.67 -23.11 -48.93
N VAL A 10 3.75 -23.59 -48.09
CA VAL A 10 2.82 -24.69 -48.42
C VAL A 10 1.86 -24.30 -49.54
N LEU A 11 1.28 -23.10 -49.50
CA LEU A 11 0.43 -22.55 -50.58
C LEU A 11 1.19 -22.39 -51.90
N MET A 12 2.46 -21.98 -51.86
CA MET A 12 3.31 -21.86 -53.06
C MET A 12 3.71 -23.22 -53.64
N ALA A 13 3.84 -24.26 -52.80
CA ALA A 13 4.10 -25.63 -53.26
C ALA A 13 2.89 -26.29 -53.97
N LEU A 14 1.69 -25.76 -53.77
CA LEU A 14 0.44 -26.27 -54.37
C LEU A 14 0.11 -25.65 -55.74
N LEU A 15 0.84 -24.63 -56.19
CA LEU A 15 0.64 -24.02 -57.51
C LEU A 15 1.42 -24.78 -58.61
N PRO A 16 0.79 -25.16 -59.74
CA PRO A 16 1.48 -25.89 -60.80
C PRO A 16 2.52 -24.98 -61.49
N LEU A 17 3.79 -25.34 -61.37
CA LEU A 17 4.91 -24.74 -62.13
C LEU A 17 4.82 -25.13 -63.61
N GLY A 18 3.99 -24.41 -64.36
CA GLY A 18 3.88 -24.54 -65.81
C GLY A 18 4.71 -23.46 -66.51
N ALA A 19 5.95 -23.79 -66.90
CA ALA A 19 6.63 -23.39 -68.14
C ALA A 19 8.16 -23.31 -67.95
N LEU A 20 8.89 -24.16 -68.67
CA LEU A 20 10.12 -23.86 -69.43
C LEU A 20 10.57 -25.15 -70.17
N GLY A 21 10.65 -25.09 -71.50
CA GLY A 21 11.51 -25.98 -72.31
C GLY A 21 10.83 -27.12 -73.08
N ASP A 22 10.82 -26.97 -74.40
CA ASP A 22 10.27 -27.82 -75.47
C ASP A 22 11.12 -29.07 -75.80
N GLN A 23 10.51 -30.28 -75.86
CA GLN A 23 10.45 -31.16 -77.06
C GLN A 23 9.91 -32.59 -76.79
N SER A 24 8.85 -32.91 -77.53
CA SER A 24 8.44 -34.21 -78.13
C SER A 24 7.90 -35.40 -77.28
N ARG A 25 6.60 -35.64 -77.48
CA ARG A 25 5.84 -36.91 -77.57
C ARG A 25 5.99 -37.98 -76.45
N ARG A 26 4.96 -38.08 -75.60
CA ARG A 26 3.86 -39.09 -75.68
C ARG A 26 2.88 -38.88 -74.52
N LEU A 27 1.59 -39.01 -74.84
CA LEU A 27 0.45 -38.94 -73.94
C LEU A 27 0.51 -40.03 -72.85
N SER A 28 0.55 -39.61 -71.59
CA SER A 28 -0.24 -40.23 -70.52
C SER A 28 -0.76 -39.13 -69.61
N THR A 29 -2.08 -38.96 -69.61
CA THR A 29 -2.85 -38.13 -68.68
C THR A 29 -2.52 -38.51 -67.23
N HIS A 30 -1.64 -37.75 -66.58
CA HIS A 30 -1.58 -37.71 -65.13
C HIS A 30 -2.70 -36.79 -64.62
N ARG A 31 -3.80 -37.42 -64.19
CA ARG A 31 -4.74 -36.83 -63.25
C ARG A 31 -3.94 -36.51 -61.97
N VAL A 32 -3.79 -35.24 -61.62
CA VAL A 32 -3.38 -34.85 -60.27
C VAL A 32 -4.46 -35.39 -59.34
N SER A 33 -4.06 -36.32 -58.47
CA SER A 33 -4.96 -36.99 -57.54
C SER A 33 -5.59 -35.96 -56.60
N SER A 34 -6.92 -35.97 -56.52
CA SER A 34 -7.69 -35.19 -55.53
C SER A 34 -7.34 -35.51 -54.08
N GLN A 35 -6.56 -36.58 -53.82
CA GLN A 35 -6.08 -36.93 -52.48
C GLN A 35 -4.93 -36.04 -51.98
N ALA A 36 -4.11 -35.45 -52.85
CA ALA A 36 -3.01 -34.58 -52.42
C ALA A 36 -3.53 -33.22 -51.91
N SER A 37 -4.61 -32.72 -52.49
CA SER A 37 -5.29 -31.49 -52.05
C SER A 37 -6.02 -31.69 -50.71
N SER A 38 -6.67 -32.84 -50.50
CA SER A 38 -7.39 -33.13 -49.24
C SER A 38 -6.47 -33.41 -48.05
N SER A 39 -5.29 -34.00 -48.27
CA SER A 39 -4.32 -34.25 -47.19
C SER A 39 -3.61 -32.98 -46.75
N ALA A 40 -3.27 -32.09 -47.69
CA ALA A 40 -2.70 -30.78 -47.37
C ALA A 40 -3.69 -29.87 -46.62
N THR A 41 -5.00 -29.97 -46.90
CA THR A 41 -6.04 -29.25 -46.14
C THR A 41 -6.27 -29.84 -44.75
N SER A 42 -6.17 -31.16 -44.57
CA SER A 42 -6.30 -31.78 -43.24
C SER A 42 -5.09 -31.54 -42.35
N GLU A 43 -3.85 -31.55 -42.90
CA GLU A 43 -2.64 -31.17 -42.16
C GLU A 43 -2.67 -29.69 -41.74
N LEU A 44 -3.16 -28.79 -42.61
CA LEU A 44 -3.35 -27.39 -42.25
C LEU A 44 -4.40 -27.20 -41.13
N GLN A 45 -5.48 -27.98 -41.13
CA GLN A 45 -6.51 -27.94 -40.09
C GLN A 45 -6.04 -28.56 -38.76
N GLN A 46 -5.16 -29.56 -38.81
CA GLN A 46 -4.55 -30.19 -37.63
C GLN A 46 -3.58 -29.21 -36.93
N ILE A 47 -2.72 -28.53 -37.71
CA ILE A 47 -1.80 -27.49 -37.21
C ILE A 47 -2.55 -26.32 -36.53
N LEU A 48 -3.81 -26.09 -36.89
CA LEU A 48 -4.66 -25.03 -36.33
C LEU A 48 -5.34 -25.36 -35.01
N GLN A 49 -5.65 -26.63 -34.76
CA GLN A 49 -6.29 -27.05 -33.52
C GLN A 49 -5.29 -27.16 -32.36
N ASP A 50 -4.00 -27.30 -32.68
CA ASP A 50 -2.94 -27.53 -31.69
C ASP A 50 -2.24 -26.24 -31.21
N GLY A 51 -2.48 -25.08 -31.86
CA GLY A 51 -1.84 -23.80 -31.53
C GLY A 51 -2.58 -22.99 -30.46
N LYS A 52 -2.14 -23.05 -29.19
CA LYS A 52 -2.62 -22.21 -28.06
C LYS A 52 -1.98 -20.79 -28.04
N MET A 53 -1.98 -20.10 -29.17
CA MET A 53 -1.78 -18.65 -29.22
C MET A 53 -3.02 -18.08 -29.91
N SER A 54 -3.65 -17.07 -29.29
CA SER A 54 -4.76 -16.33 -29.92
C SER A 54 -4.25 -15.78 -31.25
N ILE A 55 -4.48 -16.51 -32.34
CA ILE A 55 -4.29 -16.00 -33.69
C ILE A 55 -5.16 -14.75 -33.74
N PRO A 56 -4.59 -13.54 -33.94
CA PRO A 56 -5.36 -12.33 -34.07
C PRO A 56 -6.52 -12.60 -35.03
N LEU A 57 -7.74 -12.20 -34.68
CA LEU A 57 -8.96 -12.47 -35.48
C LEU A 57 -8.77 -12.14 -36.99
N SER A 58 -7.90 -11.18 -37.30
CA SER A 58 -7.43 -10.85 -38.65
C SER A 58 -6.76 -12.02 -39.39
N LEU A 59 -5.86 -12.76 -38.73
CA LEU A 59 -5.16 -13.91 -39.31
C LEU A 59 -6.08 -15.12 -39.52
N GLN A 60 -7.06 -15.37 -38.65
CA GLN A 60 -8.06 -16.42 -38.84
C GLN A 60 -8.99 -16.14 -40.04
N ALA A 61 -9.44 -14.89 -40.19
CA ALA A 61 -10.27 -14.50 -41.33
C ALA A 61 -9.53 -14.69 -42.66
N ILE A 62 -8.22 -14.43 -42.67
CA ILE A 62 -7.38 -14.54 -43.87
C ILE A 62 -7.05 -15.95 -44.23
N GLN A 63 -6.80 -16.78 -43.23
CA GLN A 63 -6.64 -18.19 -43.46
C GLN A 63 -7.88 -18.80 -44.12
N THR A 64 -9.06 -18.44 -43.62
CA THR A 64 -10.33 -18.88 -44.20
C THR A 64 -10.48 -18.44 -45.66
N THR A 65 -10.08 -17.20 -45.98
CA THR A 65 -10.13 -16.70 -47.35
C THR A 65 -9.05 -17.33 -48.25
N LEU A 66 -7.82 -17.52 -47.76
CA LEU A 66 -6.74 -18.16 -48.51
C LEU A 66 -7.07 -19.62 -48.86
N VAL A 67 -7.69 -20.35 -47.93
CA VAL A 67 -8.18 -21.72 -48.18
C VAL A 67 -9.26 -21.73 -49.25
N LYS A 68 -10.25 -20.81 -49.19
CA LYS A 68 -11.29 -20.68 -50.23
C LYS A 68 -10.69 -20.36 -51.60
N MET A 69 -9.75 -19.41 -51.66
CA MET A 69 -9.10 -19.02 -52.90
C MET A 69 -8.23 -20.15 -53.50
N GLY A 70 -7.54 -20.92 -52.66
CA GLY A 70 -6.80 -22.10 -53.11
C GLY A 70 -7.72 -23.18 -53.70
N GLN A 71 -8.89 -23.40 -53.08
CA GLN A 71 -9.91 -24.31 -53.60
C GLN A 71 -10.49 -23.84 -54.94
N GLU A 72 -10.76 -22.53 -55.08
CA GLU A 72 -11.26 -21.93 -56.33
C GLU A 72 -10.21 -21.97 -57.46
N ALA A 73 -8.94 -21.71 -57.14
CA ALA A 73 -7.84 -21.80 -58.10
C ALA A 73 -7.60 -23.25 -58.58
N SER A 74 -7.76 -24.24 -57.71
CA SER A 74 -7.60 -25.65 -58.08
C SER A 74 -8.65 -26.14 -59.09
N ASN A 75 -9.80 -25.48 -59.17
CA ASN A 75 -10.90 -25.81 -60.08
C ASN A 75 -10.87 -25.02 -61.40
N SER A 76 -9.95 -24.06 -61.55
CA SER A 76 -9.89 -23.16 -62.72
C SER A 76 -8.51 -23.22 -63.37
N SER A 77 -8.41 -23.79 -64.57
CA SER A 77 -7.18 -23.87 -65.37
C SER A 77 -6.71 -22.54 -65.98
N ALA A 78 -7.23 -21.39 -65.51
CA ALA A 78 -6.96 -20.06 -66.08
C ALA A 78 -6.53 -18.99 -65.07
N VAL A 79 -6.42 -19.29 -63.77
CA VAL A 79 -5.97 -18.29 -62.78
C VAL A 79 -4.47 -18.13 -62.88
N THR A 80 -4.01 -16.96 -63.33
CA THR A 80 -2.58 -16.66 -63.33
C THR A 80 -2.12 -16.34 -61.90
N THR A 81 -0.84 -16.53 -61.61
CA THR A 81 -0.23 -16.08 -60.33
C THR A 81 -0.41 -14.58 -60.08
N ALA A 82 -0.58 -13.78 -61.14
CA ALA A 82 -0.91 -12.36 -61.04
C ALA A 82 -2.36 -12.11 -60.57
N ASP A 83 -3.32 -12.95 -60.97
CA ASP A 83 -4.72 -12.84 -60.53
C ASP A 83 -4.88 -13.27 -59.06
N PHE A 84 -4.08 -14.25 -58.63
CA PHE A 84 -3.95 -14.63 -57.23
C PHE A 84 -3.35 -13.50 -56.37
N ALA A 85 -2.28 -12.85 -56.85
CA ALA A 85 -1.69 -11.72 -56.16
C ALA A 85 -2.69 -10.56 -55.95
N LYS A 86 -3.50 -10.25 -56.99
CA LYS A 86 -4.55 -9.21 -56.91
C LYS A 86 -5.66 -9.52 -55.91
N SER A 87 -5.94 -10.79 -55.65
CA SER A 87 -7.01 -11.18 -54.74
C SER A 87 -6.58 -11.23 -53.27
N ILE A 88 -5.26 -11.33 -52.99
CA ILE A 88 -4.74 -11.26 -51.62
C ILE A 88 -4.53 -9.81 -51.14
N GLU A 89 -4.21 -8.87 -52.04
CA GLU A 89 -3.94 -7.49 -51.67
C GLU A 89 -5.06 -6.83 -50.80
N PRO A 90 -6.36 -6.97 -51.12
CA PRO A 90 -7.45 -6.49 -50.26
C PRO A 90 -7.44 -7.09 -48.84
N LEU A 91 -7.00 -8.34 -48.69
CA LEU A 91 -6.92 -9.00 -47.39
C LEU A 91 -5.79 -8.42 -46.54
N LEU A 92 -4.64 -8.12 -47.14
CA LEU A 92 -3.52 -7.47 -46.43
C LEU A 92 -3.91 -6.07 -45.97
N TYR A 93 -4.63 -5.30 -46.80
CA TYR A 93 -5.18 -4.02 -46.35
C TYR A 93 -6.18 -4.16 -45.20
N SER A 94 -7.01 -5.21 -45.22
CA SER A 94 -7.89 -5.55 -44.10
C SER A 94 -7.10 -5.81 -42.82
N MET A 95 -5.97 -6.56 -42.88
CA MET A 95 -5.08 -6.75 -41.73
C MET A 95 -4.55 -5.44 -41.18
N GLN A 96 -4.02 -4.59 -42.07
CA GLN A 96 -3.46 -3.30 -41.67
C GLN A 96 -4.53 -2.47 -40.93
N ASN A 97 -5.78 -2.49 -41.42
CA ASN A 97 -6.89 -1.81 -40.76
C ASN A 97 -7.25 -2.45 -39.41
N THR A 98 -7.24 -3.78 -39.30
CA THR A 98 -7.45 -4.46 -38.02
C THR A 98 -6.34 -4.13 -37.01
N ILE A 99 -5.07 -4.15 -37.42
CA ILE A 99 -3.92 -3.79 -36.56
C ILE A 99 -4.07 -2.35 -36.06
N ARG A 100 -4.39 -1.39 -36.96
CA ARG A 100 -4.66 0.00 -36.56
C ARG A 100 -5.83 0.11 -35.58
N SER A 101 -6.90 -0.65 -35.81
CA SER A 101 -8.06 -0.67 -34.90
C SER A 101 -7.71 -1.26 -33.54
N GLN A 102 -6.88 -2.30 -33.48
CA GLN A 102 -6.40 -2.88 -32.23
C GLN A 102 -5.47 -1.92 -31.47
N ASN A 103 -4.57 -1.24 -32.18
CA ASN A 103 -3.72 -0.20 -31.59
C ASN A 103 -4.55 0.93 -30.96
N ASN A 104 -5.61 1.38 -31.64
CA ASN A 104 -6.53 2.38 -31.09
C ASN A 104 -7.26 1.88 -29.83
N LEU A 105 -7.67 0.61 -29.79
CA LEU A 105 -8.31 0.01 -28.61
C LEU A 105 -7.32 -0.14 -27.45
N THR A 106 -6.07 -0.51 -27.74
CA THR A 106 -4.97 -0.56 -26.77
C THR A 106 -4.74 0.83 -26.17
N GLN A 107 -4.73 1.90 -26.98
CA GLN A 107 -4.66 3.28 -26.48
C GLN A 107 -5.84 3.63 -25.57
N GLN A 108 -7.08 3.34 -25.99
CA GLN A 108 -8.27 3.61 -25.17
C GLN A 108 -8.24 2.87 -23.82
N THR A 109 -7.72 1.64 -23.80
CA THR A 109 -7.59 0.85 -22.56
C THR A 109 -6.62 1.53 -21.59
N LEU A 110 -5.48 2.00 -22.09
CA LEU A 110 -4.49 2.74 -21.30
C LEU A 110 -5.05 4.10 -20.83
N ASP A 111 -5.75 4.82 -21.71
CA ASP A 111 -6.39 6.10 -21.39
C ASP A 111 -7.44 5.95 -20.29
N ASN A 112 -8.28 4.91 -20.36
CA ASN A 112 -9.29 4.64 -19.33
C ASN A 112 -8.67 4.30 -17.99
N SER A 113 -7.62 3.47 -17.97
CA SER A 113 -6.90 3.13 -16.74
C SER A 113 -6.26 4.36 -16.10
N TRP A 114 -5.64 5.23 -16.92
CA TRP A 114 -5.11 6.51 -16.46
C TRP A 114 -6.21 7.44 -15.94
N ALA A 115 -7.34 7.54 -16.65
CA ALA A 115 -8.48 8.32 -16.22
C ALA A 115 -9.01 7.86 -14.85
N THR A 116 -9.11 6.55 -14.61
CA THR A 116 -9.50 6.00 -13.31
C THR A 116 -8.51 6.38 -12.21
N PHE A 117 -7.20 6.28 -12.47
CA PHE A 117 -6.19 6.73 -11.51
C PHE A 117 -6.27 8.24 -11.21
N THR A 118 -6.40 9.08 -12.24
CA THR A 118 -6.52 10.53 -12.06
C THR A 118 -7.87 10.96 -11.47
N ALA A 119 -8.90 10.11 -11.57
CA ALA A 119 -10.19 10.30 -10.93
C ALA A 119 -10.18 9.99 -9.43
N CYS A 120 -9.07 9.49 -8.88
CA CYS A 120 -8.86 9.46 -7.43
C CYS A 120 -8.90 10.89 -6.89
N SER A 121 -10.10 11.35 -6.58
CA SER A 121 -10.35 12.71 -6.16
C SER A 121 -10.06 12.88 -4.69
N PHE A 122 -9.61 14.08 -4.40
CA PHE A 122 -9.22 14.52 -3.09
C PHE A 122 -10.23 15.56 -2.64
N ASP A 123 -11.29 15.12 -1.95
CA ASP A 123 -12.22 16.03 -1.32
C ASP A 123 -11.96 16.06 0.18
N PHE A 124 -11.13 17.02 0.61
CA PHE A 124 -11.03 17.38 2.03
C PHE A 124 -12.24 18.19 2.53
N GLY A 125 -13.28 18.39 1.72
CA GLY A 125 -14.54 18.98 2.14
C GLY A 125 -15.32 18.15 3.17
N GLY A 126 -14.81 16.96 3.55
CA GLY A 126 -15.21 16.28 4.78
C GLY A 126 -15.01 17.17 6.01
N PRO A 127 -15.90 17.06 7.02
CA PRO A 127 -16.33 18.18 7.85
C PRO A 127 -15.16 18.90 8.53
N ALA A 128 -15.00 20.20 8.26
CA ALA A 128 -14.49 21.32 9.10
C ALA A 128 -13.40 21.09 10.19
N GLY A 129 -12.78 19.92 10.30
CA GLY A 129 -12.28 19.42 11.58
C GLY A 129 -10.94 20.02 12.01
N PHE A 130 -10.07 20.40 11.07
CA PHE A 130 -8.77 20.98 11.41
C PHE A 130 -8.87 22.45 11.85
N GLU A 131 -9.72 23.23 11.19
CA GLU A 131 -10.02 24.61 11.63
C GLU A 131 -10.73 24.57 13.00
N ASP A 132 -11.66 23.62 13.17
CA ASP A 132 -12.33 23.37 14.44
C ASP A 132 -11.34 22.95 15.54
N LEU A 133 -10.32 22.14 15.23
CA LEU A 133 -9.34 21.69 16.23
C LEU A 133 -8.49 22.83 16.78
N THR A 134 -8.06 23.74 15.91
CA THR A 134 -7.27 24.92 16.31
C THR A 134 -8.13 25.87 17.14
N ALA A 135 -9.40 26.06 16.77
CA ALA A 135 -10.34 26.87 17.53
C ALA A 135 -10.64 26.27 18.92
N LEU A 136 -10.83 24.96 19.00
CA LEU A 136 -11.03 24.22 20.26
C LEU A 136 -9.78 24.28 21.15
N GLU A 137 -8.59 24.14 20.58
CA GLU A 137 -7.33 24.29 21.29
C GLU A 137 -7.19 25.69 21.91
N ASN A 138 -7.43 26.74 21.11
CA ASN A 138 -7.36 28.12 21.60
C ASN A 138 -8.40 28.39 22.69
N SER A 139 -9.61 27.85 22.55
CA SER A 139 -10.67 27.97 23.55
C SER A 139 -10.29 27.26 24.85
N HIS A 140 -9.75 26.05 24.77
CA HIS A 140 -9.27 25.30 25.94
C HIS A 140 -8.11 26.03 26.65
N LYS A 141 -7.09 26.47 25.91
CA LYS A 141 -5.94 27.19 26.47
C LYS A 141 -6.35 28.48 27.16
N THR A 142 -7.21 29.27 26.52
CA THR A 142 -7.74 30.51 27.10
C THR A 142 -8.52 30.21 28.38
N CYS A 143 -9.40 29.21 28.35
CA CYS A 143 -10.16 28.79 29.51
C CYS A 143 -9.27 28.42 30.70
N ARG A 144 -8.19 27.65 30.47
CA ARG A 144 -7.23 27.24 31.52
C ARG A 144 -6.43 28.40 32.09
N VAL A 145 -6.10 29.41 31.27
CA VAL A 145 -5.50 30.66 31.76
C VAL A 145 -6.46 31.36 32.72
N ASP A 146 -7.74 31.50 32.35
CA ASP A 146 -8.75 32.10 33.20
C ASP A 146 -8.98 31.28 34.49
N GLU A 147 -9.00 29.95 34.40
CA GLU A 147 -9.03 29.05 35.56
C GLU A 147 -7.86 29.33 36.51
N GLY A 148 -6.64 29.46 35.97
CA GLY A 148 -5.44 29.77 36.75
C GLY A 148 -5.52 31.13 37.46
N ILE A 149 -6.12 32.14 36.83
CA ILE A 149 -6.38 33.46 37.44
C ILE A 149 -7.40 33.31 38.57
N GLN A 150 -8.51 32.61 38.36
CA GLN A 150 -9.53 32.38 39.39
C GLN A 150 -8.96 31.61 40.58
N LYS A 151 -8.14 30.57 40.32
CA LYS A 151 -7.49 29.77 41.36
C LYS A 151 -6.54 30.60 42.20
N THR A 152 -5.71 31.44 41.57
CA THR A 152 -4.80 32.37 42.28
C THR A 152 -5.58 33.35 43.16
N GLY A 153 -6.72 33.84 42.65
CA GLY A 153 -7.64 34.70 43.41
C GLY A 153 -8.29 34.00 44.61
N LEU A 154 -8.64 32.72 44.47
CA LEU A 154 -9.14 31.88 45.56
C LEU A 154 -8.06 31.64 46.62
N ASP A 155 -6.85 31.27 46.20
CA ASP A 155 -5.73 30.99 47.11
C ASP A 155 -5.37 32.22 47.94
N SER A 156 -5.30 33.39 47.30
CA SER A 156 -5.12 34.67 47.99
C SER A 156 -6.24 34.96 49.00
N CYS A 157 -7.48 34.60 48.66
CA CYS A 157 -8.63 34.75 49.55
C CYS A 157 -8.50 33.86 50.79
N ARG A 158 -8.13 32.59 50.62
CA ARG A 158 -7.98 31.62 51.71
C ARG A 158 -6.83 31.99 52.66
N ILE A 159 -5.76 32.61 52.15
CA ILE A 159 -4.71 33.19 53.01
C ILE A 159 -5.29 34.30 53.91
N ILE A 160 -6.06 35.23 53.33
CA ILE A 160 -6.69 36.31 54.12
C ILE A 160 -7.67 35.73 55.14
N GLN A 161 -8.44 34.71 54.76
CA GLN A 161 -9.33 34.01 55.68
C GLN A 161 -8.56 33.42 56.87
N GLY A 162 -7.45 32.72 56.64
CA GLY A 162 -6.63 32.16 57.72
C GLY A 162 -6.10 33.23 58.69
N ASN A 163 -5.74 34.42 58.17
CA ASN A 163 -5.33 35.56 59.00
C ASN A 163 -6.50 36.08 59.87
N LYS A 164 -7.73 36.13 59.33
CA LYS A 164 -8.93 36.54 60.07
C LYS A 164 -9.34 35.51 61.12
N GLU A 165 -9.25 34.22 60.79
CA GLU A 165 -9.46 33.12 61.73
C GLU A 165 -8.46 33.18 62.89
N SER A 166 -7.18 33.46 62.60
CA SER A 166 -6.14 33.64 63.63
C SER A 166 -6.46 34.83 64.55
N ALA A 167 -6.84 35.99 63.99
CA ALA A 167 -7.23 37.16 64.78
C ALA A 167 -8.49 36.92 65.65
N LEU A 168 -9.43 36.10 65.17
CA LEU A 168 -10.60 35.68 65.95
C LEU A 168 -10.20 34.77 67.13
N VAL A 169 -9.26 33.85 66.92
CA VAL A 169 -8.71 33.00 67.99
C VAL A 169 -8.04 33.89 69.05
N ASP A 170 -7.22 34.84 68.63
CA ASP A 170 -6.54 35.77 69.55
C ASP A 170 -7.55 36.64 70.33
N ALA A 171 -8.59 37.15 69.67
CA ALA A 171 -9.65 37.91 70.35
C ALA A 171 -10.42 37.06 71.37
N LYS A 172 -10.74 35.80 71.02
CA LYS A 172 -11.39 34.86 71.95
C LYS A 172 -10.49 34.54 73.14
N LYS A 173 -9.19 34.39 72.90
CA LYS A 173 -8.18 34.17 73.94
C LYS A 173 -8.09 35.34 74.92
N ASP A 174 -8.07 36.58 74.42
CA ASP A 174 -8.10 37.79 75.27
C ASP A 174 -9.38 37.88 76.11
N PHE A 175 -10.53 37.52 75.54
CA PHE A 175 -11.81 37.59 76.23
C PHE A 175 -12.02 36.47 77.26
N HIS A 176 -11.77 35.21 76.89
CA HIS A 176 -12.02 34.04 77.74
C HIS A 176 -10.83 33.65 78.62
N GLY A 177 -9.62 34.08 78.25
CA GLY A 177 -8.39 33.64 78.86
C GLY A 177 -7.77 32.48 78.11
N ASP A 178 -6.66 32.01 78.62
CA ASP A 178 -5.91 30.88 78.07
C ASP A 178 -5.58 29.90 79.17
N GLU A 179 -6.32 28.79 79.21
CA GLU A 179 -6.12 27.73 80.19
C GLU A 179 -4.69 27.17 80.15
N ALA A 180 -4.06 27.11 78.96
CA ALA A 180 -2.72 26.55 78.82
C ALA A 180 -1.64 27.44 79.45
N SER A 181 -1.85 28.76 79.49
CA SER A 181 -0.93 29.71 80.14
C SER A 181 -1.39 30.17 81.53
N GLY A 182 -2.57 29.74 81.99
CA GLY A 182 -3.18 30.21 83.24
C GLY A 182 -3.61 31.68 83.21
N THR A 183 -3.65 32.31 82.03
CA THR A 183 -4.01 33.71 81.88
C THR A 183 -5.53 33.86 82.01
N LYS A 184 -6.00 34.60 83.02
CA LYS A 184 -7.44 34.91 83.17
C LYS A 184 -7.87 35.89 82.07
N GLY A 185 -8.97 35.59 81.40
CA GLY A 185 -9.55 36.48 80.39
C GLY A 185 -10.31 37.65 81.00
N LYS A 186 -10.63 38.64 80.18
CA LYS A 186 -11.41 39.82 80.58
C LYS A 186 -12.86 39.50 80.96
N ASN A 187 -13.37 38.32 80.63
CA ASN A 187 -14.69 37.81 81.05
C ASN A 187 -14.70 37.15 82.44
N VAL A 188 -13.58 37.14 83.16
CA VAL A 188 -13.48 36.56 84.50
C VAL A 188 -13.37 37.69 85.53
N LEU A 189 -14.26 37.69 86.52
CA LEU A 189 -14.17 38.65 87.63
C LEU A 189 -12.90 38.40 88.47
N PRO A 190 -12.29 39.45 89.04
CA PRO A 190 -11.24 39.30 90.03
C PRO A 190 -11.73 38.48 91.23
N GLU A 191 -10.83 37.79 91.92
CA GLU A 191 -11.19 37.05 93.14
C GLU A 191 -11.69 38.00 94.24
N ALA A 192 -12.69 37.55 95.00
CA ALA A 192 -13.44 38.37 95.95
C ALA A 192 -12.66 38.81 97.21
N SER A 193 -11.35 38.58 97.28
CA SER A 193 -10.55 38.75 98.51
C SER A 193 -10.20 40.20 98.86
N THR A 194 -10.64 41.21 98.09
CA THR A 194 -10.33 42.62 98.34
C THR A 194 -11.58 43.40 98.76
N CYS A 195 -12.11 43.13 99.95
CA CYS A 195 -12.96 44.09 100.67
C CYS A 195 -12.21 44.53 101.94
N ASP A 196 -11.05 45.15 101.73
CA ASP A 196 -10.06 45.43 102.78
C ASP A 196 -10.27 46.75 103.53
N PHE A 197 -11.45 47.37 103.40
CA PHE A 197 -11.73 48.64 104.07
C PHE A 197 -11.51 48.58 105.59
N GLU A 198 -11.76 47.42 106.21
CA GLU A 198 -11.66 47.23 107.66
C GLU A 198 -10.35 46.55 108.12
N GLN A 199 -9.40 46.23 107.21
CA GLN A 199 -8.12 45.67 107.63
C GLN A 199 -7.22 46.73 108.30
N THR A 200 -6.62 46.39 109.43
CA THR A 200 -5.71 47.28 110.17
C THR A 200 -4.46 47.56 109.33
N GLY A 201 -4.32 48.80 108.85
CA GLY A 201 -3.28 49.21 107.90
C GLY A 201 -3.77 49.52 106.48
N ALA A 202 -5.09 49.55 106.25
CA ALA A 202 -5.68 49.89 104.95
C ALA A 202 -5.19 51.25 104.42
N ALA A 203 -4.82 51.29 103.14
CA ALA A 203 -4.20 52.43 102.46
C ALA A 203 -5.15 53.61 102.16
N TRP A 204 -6.36 53.62 102.72
CA TRP A 204 -7.43 54.55 102.37
C TRP A 204 -7.66 55.55 103.49
N SER A 205 -7.66 56.83 103.17
CA SER A 205 -7.81 57.92 104.15
C SER A 205 -9.26 58.24 104.51
N SER A 206 -10.24 57.74 103.74
CA SER A 206 -11.68 57.91 104.00
C SER A 206 -12.55 56.85 103.30
N PRO A 207 -13.81 56.63 103.76
CA PRO A 207 -14.79 55.80 103.03
C PRO A 207 -15.04 56.28 101.59
N LYS A 208 -14.97 57.60 101.36
CA LYS A 208 -15.16 58.19 100.03
C LYS A 208 -14.09 57.72 99.06
N GLU A 209 -12.81 57.78 99.47
CA GLU A 209 -11.67 57.37 98.64
C GLU A 209 -11.73 55.88 98.26
N TYR A 210 -12.15 55.03 99.22
CA TYR A 210 -12.39 53.61 98.96
C TYR A 210 -13.50 53.37 97.93
N LEU A 211 -14.64 54.06 98.07
CA LEU A 211 -15.75 53.93 97.12
C LEU A 211 -15.38 54.46 95.72
N GLU A 212 -14.66 55.58 95.64
CA GLU A 212 -14.14 56.12 94.36
C GLU A 212 -13.14 55.16 93.69
N TYR A 213 -12.31 54.45 94.47
CA TYR A 213 -11.44 53.40 93.93
C TYR A 213 -12.25 52.26 93.28
N PHE A 214 -13.27 51.73 93.96
CA PHE A 214 -14.08 50.65 93.41
C PHE A 214 -14.92 51.06 92.20
N GLU A 215 -15.49 52.27 92.23
CA GLU A 215 -16.18 52.84 91.07
C GLU A 215 -15.26 52.87 89.85
N ASN A 216 -14.04 53.38 90.01
CA ASN A 216 -13.05 53.46 88.93
C ASN A 216 -12.54 52.07 88.49
N HIS A 217 -12.29 51.17 89.45
CA HIS A 217 -11.80 49.83 89.18
C HIS A 217 -12.82 49.00 88.40
N PHE A 218 -14.07 48.93 88.88
CA PHE A 218 -15.13 48.22 88.17
C PHE A 218 -15.55 48.93 86.89
N GLY A 219 -15.47 50.26 86.85
CA GLY A 219 -15.64 51.04 85.62
C GLY A 219 -14.63 50.63 84.55
N THR A 220 -13.36 50.47 84.93
CA THR A 220 -12.28 50.00 84.03
C THR A 220 -12.52 48.56 83.58
N LEU A 221 -12.82 47.64 84.51
CA LEU A 221 -13.11 46.24 84.17
C LEU A 221 -14.30 46.10 83.22
N LEU A 222 -15.38 46.87 83.45
CA LEU A 222 -16.54 46.87 82.57
C LEU A 222 -16.20 47.44 81.18
N SER A 223 -15.37 48.48 81.13
CA SER A 223 -14.88 49.05 79.87
C SER A 223 -14.04 48.03 79.08
N ASP A 224 -13.09 47.37 79.75
CA ASP A 224 -12.22 46.37 79.13
C ASP A 224 -13.00 45.13 78.67
N TRP A 225 -13.98 44.69 79.48
CA TRP A 225 -14.89 43.62 79.11
C TRP A 225 -15.67 43.96 77.83
N ARG A 226 -16.24 45.17 77.77
CA ARG A 226 -17.00 45.63 76.58
C ARG A 226 -16.09 45.69 75.36
N ALA A 227 -14.91 46.27 75.49
CA ALA A 227 -13.95 46.38 74.41
C ALA A 227 -13.51 45.01 73.86
N SER A 228 -13.22 44.06 74.75
CA SER A 228 -12.80 42.70 74.37
C SER A 228 -13.95 41.88 73.75
N ARG A 229 -15.16 41.97 74.31
CA ARG A 229 -16.36 41.38 73.69
C ARG A 229 -16.58 41.94 72.28
N ASP A 230 -16.51 43.26 72.13
CA ASP A 230 -16.73 43.92 70.84
C ASP A 230 -15.63 43.54 69.83
N ALA A 231 -14.40 43.33 70.29
CA ALA A 231 -13.31 42.78 69.47
C ALA A 231 -13.61 41.37 68.96
N VAL A 232 -14.12 40.48 69.81
CA VAL A 232 -14.55 39.12 69.40
C VAL A 232 -15.67 39.18 68.37
N VAL A 233 -16.71 39.98 68.62
CA VAL A 233 -17.86 40.13 67.70
C VAL A 233 -17.39 40.69 66.35
N LYS A 234 -16.52 41.71 66.36
CA LYS A 234 -15.94 42.28 65.16
C LYS A 234 -15.13 41.25 64.37
N ALA A 235 -14.21 40.55 65.03
CA ALA A 235 -13.39 39.52 64.38
C ALA A 235 -14.25 38.39 63.82
N GLN A 236 -15.30 37.97 64.53
CA GLN A 236 -16.22 36.93 64.07
C GLN A 236 -16.97 37.36 62.81
N ASN A 237 -17.47 38.60 62.77
CA ASN A 237 -18.15 39.15 61.60
C ASN A 237 -17.22 39.26 60.40
N GLU A 238 -15.99 39.76 60.60
CA GLU A 238 -14.98 39.86 59.55
C GLU A 238 -14.60 38.49 58.98
N THR A 239 -14.42 37.47 59.84
CA THR A 239 -14.17 36.09 59.43
C THR A 239 -15.35 35.56 58.62
N ASN A 240 -16.59 35.69 59.10
CA ASN A 240 -17.77 35.21 58.39
C ASN A 240 -17.92 35.86 57.01
N THR A 241 -17.70 37.17 56.90
CA THR A 241 -17.71 37.89 55.61
C THR A 241 -16.63 37.38 54.68
N GLN A 242 -15.42 37.16 55.19
CA GLN A 242 -14.29 36.67 54.39
C GLN A 242 -14.54 35.22 53.91
N THR A 243 -15.07 34.34 54.77
CA THR A 243 -15.45 32.97 54.41
C THR A 243 -16.45 32.97 53.26
N ALA A 244 -17.54 33.75 53.36
CA ALA A 244 -18.54 33.86 52.29
C ALA A 244 -17.94 34.36 50.96
N LEU A 245 -16.98 35.29 51.03
CA LEU A 245 -16.26 35.77 49.84
C LEU A 245 -15.41 34.67 49.19
N CYS A 246 -14.67 33.90 50.00
CA CYS A 246 -13.84 32.81 49.48
C CYS A 246 -14.67 31.66 48.93
N ASP A 247 -15.79 31.32 49.56
CA ASP A 247 -16.71 30.30 49.09
C ASP A 247 -17.33 30.69 47.73
N SER A 248 -17.67 31.98 47.55
CA SER A 248 -18.13 32.48 46.25
C SER A 248 -17.05 32.35 45.15
N LYS A 249 -15.77 32.61 45.49
CA LYS A 249 -14.65 32.41 44.56
C LYS A 249 -14.40 30.94 44.25
N GLU A 250 -14.58 30.06 45.23
CA GLU A 250 -14.45 28.61 45.03
C GLU A 250 -15.50 28.07 44.07
N VAL A 251 -16.76 28.48 44.22
CA VAL A 251 -17.83 28.13 43.27
C VAL A 251 -17.49 28.59 41.85
N LYS A 252 -16.98 29.82 41.69
CA LYS A 252 -16.56 30.34 40.37
C LYS A 252 -15.40 29.55 39.77
N TRP A 253 -14.36 29.26 40.56
CA TRP A 253 -13.23 28.46 40.09
C TRP A 253 -13.67 27.03 39.71
N ASN A 254 -14.51 26.38 40.51
CA ASN A 254 -15.03 25.04 40.20
C ASN A 254 -15.90 25.03 38.93
N GLY A 255 -16.70 26.07 38.71
CA GLY A 255 -17.44 26.27 37.46
C GLY A 255 -16.49 26.37 36.26
N GLN A 256 -15.52 27.30 36.33
CA GLN A 256 -14.52 27.49 35.27
C GLN A 256 -13.76 26.19 34.97
N LYS A 257 -13.30 25.47 36.00
CA LYS A 257 -12.61 24.19 35.86
C LYS A 257 -13.46 23.15 35.12
N THR A 258 -14.76 23.13 35.38
CA THR A 258 -15.71 22.23 34.71
C THR A 258 -15.85 22.61 33.23
N ASP A 259 -16.00 23.89 32.93
CA ASP A 259 -16.10 24.39 31.56
C ASP A 259 -14.81 24.09 30.76
N CYS A 260 -13.64 24.28 31.36
CA CYS A 260 -12.36 23.97 30.70
C CYS A 260 -12.20 22.48 30.43
N ALA A 261 -12.69 21.61 31.33
CA ALA A 261 -12.72 20.17 31.09
C ALA A 261 -13.64 19.80 29.91
N GLN A 262 -14.73 20.54 29.68
CA GLN A 262 -15.59 20.34 28.51
C GLN A 262 -14.88 20.73 27.20
N PHE A 263 -14.16 21.86 27.17
CA PHE A 263 -13.35 22.23 26.00
C PHE A 263 -12.25 21.20 25.73
N GLN A 264 -11.59 20.70 26.77
CA GLN A 264 -10.61 19.63 26.63
C GLN A 264 -11.25 18.38 26.01
N LYS A 265 -12.39 17.94 26.54
CA LYS A 265 -13.12 16.78 26.00
C LYS A 265 -13.53 17.00 24.54
N ALA A 266 -13.98 18.19 24.17
CA ALA A 266 -14.36 18.52 22.80
C ALA A 266 -13.16 18.48 21.86
N LEU A 267 -12.01 19.02 22.28
CA LEU A 267 -10.75 18.94 21.55
C LEU A 267 -10.29 17.49 21.34
N GLU A 268 -10.29 16.69 22.39
CA GLU A 268 -9.91 15.27 22.34
C GLU A 268 -10.87 14.46 21.46
N THR A 269 -12.18 14.75 21.54
CA THR A 269 -13.19 14.10 20.71
C THR A 269 -12.99 14.46 19.24
N ALA A 270 -12.79 15.73 18.90
CA ALA A 270 -12.50 16.16 17.53
C ALA A 270 -11.22 15.52 16.98
N ALA A 271 -10.18 15.41 17.80
CA ALA A 271 -8.96 14.69 17.43
C ALA A 271 -9.24 13.20 17.16
N CYS A 272 -10.02 12.54 18.02
CA CYS A 272 -10.46 11.16 17.79
C CYS A 272 -11.31 11.02 16.53
N ASP A 273 -12.17 11.99 16.23
CA ASP A 273 -13.00 11.98 15.03
C ASP A 273 -12.12 12.12 13.79
N ILE A 274 -11.08 12.96 13.81
CA ILE A 274 -10.11 13.01 12.71
C ILE A 274 -9.37 11.68 12.54
N LEU A 275 -8.96 11.02 13.63
CA LEU A 275 -8.29 9.72 13.57
C LEU A 275 -9.21 8.60 13.05
N THR A 276 -10.46 8.57 13.53
CA THR A 276 -11.45 7.54 13.20
C THR A 276 -12.13 7.79 11.86
N HIS A 277 -12.32 9.04 11.45
CA HIS A 277 -12.91 9.49 10.19
C HIS A 277 -11.89 10.01 9.18
N ASN A 278 -10.62 9.60 9.27
CA ASN A 278 -9.70 9.75 8.14
C ASN A 278 -10.07 8.84 6.94
N THR A 279 -11.36 8.59 6.72
CA THR A 279 -11.93 7.92 5.55
C THR A 279 -11.56 8.67 4.28
N ALA A 280 -11.47 10.01 4.29
CA ALA A 280 -11.04 10.76 3.12
C ALA A 280 -9.59 10.41 2.72
N CYS A 281 -8.63 10.44 3.66
CA CYS A 281 -7.26 10.03 3.33
C CYS A 281 -7.11 8.53 3.10
N ARG A 282 -7.85 7.68 3.81
CA ARG A 282 -7.79 6.24 3.59
C ARG A 282 -8.37 5.85 2.24
N SER A 283 -9.51 6.44 1.85
CA SER A 283 -10.11 6.30 0.51
C SER A 283 -9.19 6.86 -0.56
N TYR A 284 -8.62 8.06 -0.37
CA TYR A 284 -7.69 8.64 -1.33
C TYR A 284 -6.42 7.78 -1.48
N THR A 285 -5.77 7.43 -0.37
CA THR A 285 -4.52 6.63 -0.39
C THR A 285 -4.78 5.24 -0.97
N GLY A 286 -5.90 4.61 -0.59
CA GLY A 286 -6.32 3.32 -1.13
C GLY A 286 -6.63 3.39 -2.62
N CYS A 287 -7.36 4.40 -3.08
CA CYS A 287 -7.60 4.65 -4.51
C CYS A 287 -6.28 4.87 -5.25
N TYR A 288 -5.47 5.83 -4.77
CA TYR A 288 -4.21 6.21 -5.40
C TYR A 288 -3.30 5.00 -5.59
N ASN A 289 -3.07 4.21 -4.53
CA ASN A 289 -2.18 3.06 -4.59
C ASN A 289 -2.72 1.95 -5.50
N ARG A 290 -4.01 1.61 -5.38
CA ARG A 290 -4.66 0.56 -6.17
C ARG A 290 -4.70 0.90 -7.65
N GLU A 291 -5.16 2.11 -7.98
CA GLU A 291 -5.32 2.54 -9.36
C GLU A 291 -3.99 2.84 -10.03
N TRP A 292 -2.99 3.36 -9.29
CA TRP A 292 -1.61 3.48 -9.81
C TRP A 292 -1.01 2.11 -10.14
N HIS A 293 -1.22 1.12 -9.27
CA HIS A 293 -0.77 -0.24 -9.53
C HIS A 293 -1.47 -0.85 -10.75
N SER A 294 -2.81 -0.72 -10.84
CA SER A 294 -3.62 -1.16 -11.98
C SER A 294 -3.16 -0.51 -13.30
N TYR A 295 -2.85 0.78 -13.24
CA TYR A 295 -2.28 1.53 -14.36
C TYR A 295 -0.93 0.96 -14.79
N GLY A 296 0.00 0.71 -13.85
CA GLY A 296 1.31 0.14 -14.16
C GLY A 296 1.23 -1.23 -14.86
N GLU A 297 0.31 -2.10 -14.43
CA GLU A 297 0.08 -3.39 -15.10
C GLU A 297 -0.49 -3.21 -16.52
N THR A 298 -1.44 -2.28 -16.69
CA THR A 298 -2.02 -1.93 -17.99
C THR A 298 -0.95 -1.37 -18.92
N GLU A 299 -0.12 -0.43 -18.45
CA GLU A 299 0.99 0.17 -19.20
C GLU A 299 1.96 -0.87 -19.73
N LYS A 300 2.32 -1.86 -18.89
CA LYS A 300 3.23 -2.94 -19.25
C LYS A 300 2.67 -3.85 -20.33
N LEU A 301 1.40 -4.26 -20.20
CA LEU A 301 0.72 -5.04 -21.23
C LEU A 301 0.66 -4.26 -22.55
N THR A 302 0.32 -2.98 -22.47
CA THR A 302 0.24 -2.09 -23.63
C THR A 302 1.57 -1.94 -24.37
N LYS A 303 2.72 -1.87 -23.68
CA LYS A 303 4.06 -1.87 -24.33
C LYS A 303 4.32 -3.14 -25.13
N THR A 304 3.91 -4.29 -24.60
CA THR A 304 4.05 -5.58 -25.31
C THR A 304 3.18 -5.58 -26.57
N GLN A 305 1.91 -5.17 -26.43
CA GLN A 305 0.97 -5.10 -27.55
C GLN A 305 1.40 -4.12 -28.64
N GLU A 306 1.93 -2.95 -28.29
CA GLU A 306 2.44 -1.97 -29.27
C GLU A 306 3.58 -2.58 -30.11
N ALA A 307 4.54 -3.26 -29.45
CA ALA A 307 5.66 -3.90 -30.14
C ALA A 307 5.19 -5.03 -31.08
N GLU A 308 4.26 -5.87 -30.63
CA GLU A 308 3.67 -6.95 -31.43
C GLU A 308 2.92 -6.40 -32.65
N GLN A 309 2.08 -5.38 -32.45
CA GLN A 309 1.32 -4.74 -33.54
C GLN A 309 2.24 -4.08 -34.58
N LYS A 310 3.34 -3.45 -34.14
CA LYS A 310 4.37 -2.92 -35.05
C LYS A 310 5.02 -4.03 -35.87
N ALA A 311 5.39 -5.13 -35.24
CA ALA A 311 5.97 -6.29 -35.94
C ALA A 311 4.97 -6.93 -36.92
N GLU A 312 3.69 -7.03 -36.55
CA GLU A 312 2.63 -7.52 -37.44
C GLU A 312 2.41 -6.61 -38.64
N MET A 313 2.40 -5.29 -38.43
CA MET A 313 2.29 -4.31 -39.50
C MET A 313 3.49 -4.38 -40.45
N GLU A 314 4.71 -4.44 -39.89
CA GLU A 314 5.95 -4.57 -40.64
C GLU A 314 5.90 -5.81 -41.56
N GLY A 315 5.53 -6.96 -41.01
CA GLY A 315 5.40 -8.17 -41.81
C GLY A 315 4.31 -8.08 -42.86
N THR A 316 3.18 -7.45 -42.55
CA THR A 316 2.09 -7.25 -43.53
C THR A 316 2.57 -6.42 -44.72
N LEU A 317 3.35 -5.37 -44.48
CA LEU A 317 3.96 -4.56 -45.54
C LEU A 317 4.99 -5.35 -46.36
N LYS A 318 5.79 -6.18 -45.69
CA LYS A 318 6.77 -7.06 -46.32
C LYS A 318 6.10 -8.06 -47.26
N ILE A 319 5.01 -8.69 -46.82
CA ILE A 319 4.20 -9.61 -47.62
C ILE A 319 3.58 -8.86 -48.79
N LEU A 320 3.02 -7.67 -48.56
CA LEU A 320 2.43 -6.86 -49.62
C LEU A 320 3.45 -6.52 -50.72
N CYS A 321 4.70 -6.17 -50.36
CA CYS A 321 5.77 -5.97 -51.33
C CYS A 321 6.05 -7.24 -52.13
N MET A 322 6.17 -8.39 -51.46
CA MET A 322 6.42 -9.68 -52.11
C MET A 322 5.28 -10.03 -53.09
N ILE A 323 4.02 -9.85 -52.70
CA ILE A 323 2.85 -10.12 -53.55
C ILE A 323 2.85 -9.26 -54.81
N ARG A 324 3.20 -7.97 -54.71
CA ARG A 324 3.20 -7.05 -55.85
C ARG A 324 4.27 -7.34 -56.90
N VAL A 325 5.33 -8.09 -56.55
CA VAL A 325 6.41 -8.43 -57.49
C VAL A 325 6.17 -9.77 -58.20
N PHE A 326 5.18 -10.56 -57.79
CA PHE A 326 4.80 -11.79 -58.50
C PHE A 326 4.31 -11.48 -59.92
N GLY A 327 4.74 -12.33 -60.87
CA GLY A 327 4.43 -12.15 -62.29
C GLY A 327 5.30 -11.10 -63.01
N GLN A 328 6.23 -10.44 -62.32
CA GLN A 328 7.19 -9.52 -62.93
C GLN A 328 8.51 -10.23 -63.30
N PRO A 329 9.24 -9.75 -64.33
CA PRO A 329 10.58 -10.23 -64.63
C PRO A 329 11.53 -9.94 -63.46
N ASP A 330 12.60 -10.74 -63.35
CA ASP A 330 13.61 -10.69 -62.28
C ASP A 330 13.03 -10.88 -60.87
N LEU A 331 12.04 -11.77 -60.75
CA LEU A 331 11.31 -12.06 -59.51
C LEU A 331 12.24 -12.23 -58.29
N THR A 332 13.31 -13.02 -58.41
CA THR A 332 14.27 -13.26 -57.32
C THR A 332 14.95 -11.99 -56.83
N ALA A 333 15.37 -11.10 -57.73
CA ALA A 333 16.01 -9.85 -57.37
C ALA A 333 15.01 -8.90 -56.68
N ARG A 334 13.75 -8.90 -57.13
CA ARG A 334 12.67 -8.09 -56.56
C ARG A 334 12.25 -8.59 -55.17
N ILE A 335 12.11 -9.90 -54.98
CA ILE A 335 11.84 -10.51 -53.66
C ILE A 335 12.96 -10.17 -52.69
N ASN A 336 14.23 -10.33 -53.10
CA ASN A 336 15.37 -9.98 -52.25
C ASN A 336 15.39 -8.50 -51.85
N ARG A 337 14.91 -7.61 -52.72
CA ARG A 337 14.72 -6.20 -52.38
C ARG A 337 13.64 -6.01 -51.32
N CYS A 338 12.49 -6.68 -51.46
CA CYS A 338 11.43 -6.65 -50.44
C CYS A 338 11.93 -7.22 -49.10
N LEU A 339 12.75 -8.27 -49.09
CA LEU A 339 13.27 -8.87 -47.86
C LEU A 339 14.23 -7.96 -47.09
N LYS A 340 15.00 -7.14 -47.81
CA LYS A 340 16.01 -6.22 -47.28
C LYS A 340 15.49 -4.81 -47.02
N ALA A 341 14.29 -4.48 -47.47
CA ALA A 341 13.69 -3.18 -47.22
C ALA A 341 13.40 -3.01 -45.73
N ASP A 342 13.64 -1.80 -45.22
CA ASP A 342 13.28 -1.40 -43.86
C ASP A 342 11.82 -0.94 -43.85
N TYR A 343 10.94 -1.79 -43.32
CA TYR A 343 9.54 -1.42 -43.10
C TYR A 343 9.28 -0.91 -41.69
N ALA A 344 10.21 -1.07 -40.75
CA ALA A 344 10.07 -0.56 -39.40
C ALA A 344 10.04 0.97 -39.39
N SER A 345 10.77 1.61 -40.31
CA SER A 345 10.73 3.06 -40.54
C SER A 345 9.54 3.55 -41.38
N SER A 346 8.64 2.66 -41.80
CA SER A 346 7.48 3.06 -42.61
C SER A 346 6.48 3.85 -41.78
N THR A 347 5.81 4.81 -42.41
CA THR A 347 4.76 5.61 -41.74
C THR A 347 3.65 4.75 -41.16
N ASP A 348 3.32 3.62 -41.79
CA ASP A 348 2.30 2.69 -41.32
C ASP A 348 2.68 2.02 -39.99
N VAL A 349 3.96 1.71 -39.78
CA VAL A 349 4.48 1.13 -38.53
C VAL A 349 4.71 2.23 -37.49
N THR A 350 5.33 3.36 -37.87
CA THR A 350 5.63 4.44 -36.93
C THR A 350 4.37 5.13 -36.40
N ASN A 351 3.26 5.10 -37.14
CA ASN A 351 1.98 5.64 -36.70
C ASN A 351 1.23 4.74 -35.70
N LEU A 352 1.66 3.50 -35.48
CA LEU A 352 1.15 2.63 -34.40
C LEU A 352 1.76 3.00 -33.05
N HIS A 353 1.85 4.30 -32.78
CA HIS A 353 2.42 4.82 -31.54
C HIS A 353 1.37 4.87 -30.45
N ILE A 354 1.70 4.36 -29.26
CA ILE A 354 0.91 4.55 -28.05
C ILE A 354 1.48 5.71 -27.22
N THR A 355 0.60 6.60 -26.78
CA THR A 355 0.92 7.66 -25.82
C THR A 355 0.82 7.13 -24.39
N TYR A 356 1.94 7.16 -23.67
CA TYR A 356 2.05 6.71 -22.28
C TYR A 356 1.94 7.86 -21.27
N TYR A 357 1.59 7.54 -20.02
CA TYR A 357 1.40 8.48 -18.93
C TYR A 357 2.21 8.09 -17.69
N PRO A 358 2.60 9.04 -16.82
CA PRO A 358 2.52 10.49 -17.05
C PRO A 358 3.41 10.95 -18.20
N SER A 359 3.04 12.04 -18.86
CA SER A 359 3.81 12.67 -19.94
C SER A 359 4.00 14.16 -19.66
N SER A 360 4.80 14.85 -20.49
CA SER A 360 4.92 16.31 -20.42
C SER A 360 3.59 17.05 -20.64
N LYS A 361 2.64 16.45 -21.36
CA LYS A 361 1.30 17.02 -21.61
C LYS A 361 0.27 16.60 -20.56
N THR A 362 0.52 15.50 -19.87
CA THR A 362 -0.37 14.88 -18.87
C THR A 362 0.48 14.52 -17.65
N PRO A 363 0.84 15.52 -16.83
CA PRO A 363 1.72 15.30 -15.69
C PRO A 363 1.04 14.40 -14.65
N MET A 364 1.86 13.81 -13.79
CA MET A 364 1.39 13.01 -12.67
C MET A 364 0.51 13.87 -11.74
N PRO A 365 -0.62 13.35 -11.23
CA PRO A 365 -1.38 14.00 -10.19
C PRO A 365 -0.48 14.27 -8.98
N THR A 366 -0.71 15.41 -8.31
CA THR A 366 0.04 15.73 -7.09
C THR A 366 -0.22 14.64 -6.05
N ASP A 367 0.84 14.01 -5.55
CA ASP A 367 0.75 13.01 -4.50
C ASP A 367 0.44 13.68 -3.16
N GLN A 368 -0.79 13.53 -2.69
CA GLN A 368 -1.27 14.08 -1.42
C GLN A 368 -1.16 13.07 -0.26
N ARG A 369 -0.56 11.90 -0.46
CA ARG A 369 -0.40 10.92 0.64
C ARG A 369 0.44 11.50 1.77
N GLY A 370 1.38 12.40 1.47
CA GLY A 370 2.18 13.12 2.46
C GLY A 370 1.38 14.09 3.34
N THR A 371 0.33 14.74 2.82
CA THR A 371 -0.55 15.60 3.63
C THR A 371 -1.43 14.75 4.55
N CYS A 372 -1.85 13.57 4.08
CA CYS A 372 -2.54 12.57 4.89
C CYS A 372 -1.68 11.98 6.02
N ALA A 373 -0.38 11.80 5.80
CA ALA A 373 0.56 11.37 6.84
C ALA A 373 0.77 12.41 7.95
N ALA A 374 0.51 13.70 7.68
CA ALA A 374 0.55 14.74 8.71
C ALA A 374 -0.65 14.64 9.67
N ALA A 375 -1.81 14.22 9.18
CA ALA A 375 -3.04 14.03 9.95
C ALA A 375 -3.04 12.76 10.83
N SER A 376 -2.16 11.80 10.56
CA SER A 376 -2.00 10.55 11.33
C SER A 376 -0.85 10.58 12.34
N LYS A 377 -0.23 11.74 12.56
CA LYS A 377 0.90 11.87 13.50
C LYS A 377 0.45 11.60 14.93
N ALA A 378 1.37 11.03 15.72
CA ALA A 378 1.22 10.80 17.16
C ALA A 378 0.75 12.03 17.95
N SER A 379 1.06 13.23 17.45
CA SER A 379 0.60 14.51 18.01
C SER A 379 -0.92 14.68 18.01
N MET A 380 -1.67 13.86 17.25
CA MET A 380 -3.14 13.91 17.18
C MET A 380 -3.84 12.80 17.98
N ILE A 381 -3.10 11.98 18.75
CA ILE A 381 -3.67 10.90 19.59
C ILE A 381 -3.80 11.38 21.03
N PRO A 382 -5.03 11.69 21.51
CA PRO A 382 -5.28 12.07 22.89
C PRO A 382 -4.71 11.06 23.90
N GLY A 383 -4.20 11.59 25.02
CA GLY A 383 -3.60 10.78 26.09
C GLY A 383 -2.17 10.29 25.81
N THR A 384 -1.56 10.68 24.69
CA THR A 384 -0.13 10.46 24.44
C THR A 384 0.68 11.70 24.84
N LYS A 385 1.96 11.51 25.20
CA LYS A 385 2.84 12.62 25.56
C LYS A 385 3.06 13.61 24.41
N ALA A 386 3.03 13.12 23.17
CA ALA A 386 3.15 13.98 21.98
C ALA A 386 1.94 14.92 21.84
N PHE A 387 0.73 14.40 22.04
CA PHE A 387 -0.50 15.19 22.04
C PHE A 387 -0.51 16.21 23.17
N GLU A 388 -0.20 15.78 24.39
CA GLU A 388 -0.13 16.67 25.57
C GLU A 388 0.86 17.81 25.36
N ASN A 389 2.08 17.51 24.89
CA ASN A 389 3.09 18.54 24.67
C ASN A 389 2.67 19.55 23.58
N THR A 390 1.95 19.08 22.56
CA THR A 390 1.52 19.91 21.42
C THR A 390 0.33 20.79 21.81
N HIS A 391 -0.75 20.19 22.32
CA HIS A 391 -2.03 20.86 22.53
C HIS A 391 -2.21 21.39 23.95
N TYR A 392 -1.50 20.85 24.95
CA TYR A 392 -1.55 21.29 26.35
C TYR A 392 -0.24 21.96 26.82
N GLY A 393 0.73 22.12 25.92
CA GLY A 393 1.96 22.85 26.21
C GLY A 393 1.68 24.29 26.64
N GLY A 394 2.30 24.71 27.74
CA GLY A 394 2.22 26.08 28.24
C GLY A 394 1.02 26.40 29.14
N LEU A 395 0.22 25.40 29.54
CA LEU A 395 -0.85 25.61 30.51
C LEU A 395 -0.30 26.01 31.90
N PRO A 396 -1.02 26.85 32.68
CA PRO A 396 -0.61 27.23 34.03
C PRO A 396 -0.48 26.02 34.95
N THR A 397 0.51 26.02 35.84
CA THR A 397 0.74 24.89 36.78
C THR A 397 -0.39 24.69 37.78
N ASN A 398 -1.17 25.75 38.07
CA ASN A 398 -2.33 25.71 38.95
C ASN A 398 -3.66 25.46 38.21
N ALA A 399 -3.62 25.26 36.88
CA ALA A 399 -4.76 24.97 36.02
C ALA A 399 -4.33 24.09 34.83
N GLY A 400 -3.82 22.89 35.15
CA GLY A 400 -3.38 21.92 34.16
C GLY A 400 -4.54 21.24 33.42
N PHE A 401 -4.20 20.42 32.43
CA PHE A 401 -5.16 19.54 31.76
C PHE A 401 -5.55 18.36 32.67
N SER A 402 -6.74 17.80 32.45
CA SER A 402 -7.23 16.59 33.12
C SER A 402 -6.84 15.32 32.37
N ASP A 403 -7.05 14.15 32.96
CA ASP A 403 -6.90 12.88 32.25
C ASP A 403 -7.76 12.85 31.00
N CYS A 404 -7.23 12.23 29.95
CA CYS A 404 -7.91 12.06 28.67
C CYS A 404 -9.19 11.25 28.83
N SER A 405 -10.29 11.71 28.24
CA SER A 405 -11.62 11.07 28.40
C SER A 405 -12.31 10.67 27.09
N ALA A 406 -11.70 10.97 25.94
CA ALA A 406 -12.20 10.56 24.64
C ALA A 406 -12.06 9.06 24.36
N SER A 407 -12.82 8.55 23.38
CA SER A 407 -12.86 7.13 23.04
C SER A 407 -11.53 6.58 22.52
N CYS A 408 -10.67 7.44 21.94
CA CYS A 408 -9.38 7.06 21.39
C CYS A 408 -8.18 7.36 22.30
N CYS A 409 -8.42 7.65 23.59
CA CYS A 409 -7.35 7.91 24.55
C CYS A 409 -6.39 6.72 24.68
N GLY A 410 -5.09 6.98 24.56
CA GLY A 410 -4.05 5.97 24.80
C GLY A 410 -3.93 4.88 23.73
N TYR A 411 -4.59 5.05 22.58
CA TYR A 411 -4.37 4.17 21.44
C TYR A 411 -2.90 4.26 20.98
N SER A 412 -2.33 3.13 20.56
CA SER A 412 -1.02 3.14 19.92
C SER A 412 -1.12 3.75 18.52
N GLU A 413 -0.04 4.42 18.10
CA GLU A 413 0.07 5.04 16.78
C GLU A 413 -0.43 4.07 15.69
N PRO A 414 -1.40 4.49 14.84
CA PRO A 414 -2.06 3.64 13.86
C PRO A 414 -1.16 3.36 12.66
N THR A 415 -0.12 2.56 12.92
CA THR A 415 0.93 2.21 11.98
C THR A 415 1.19 0.71 12.07
N CYS A 416 1.45 0.10 10.93
CA CYS A 416 1.87 -1.27 10.82
C CYS A 416 3.26 -1.54 11.41
N GLN A 417 4.11 -0.53 11.49
CA GLN A 417 5.34 -0.62 12.26
C GLN A 417 5.08 -0.90 13.75
N LYS A 418 3.98 -0.37 14.31
CA LYS A 418 3.61 -0.57 15.72
C LYS A 418 2.66 -1.74 15.93
N TYR A 419 1.65 -1.87 15.07
CA TYR A 419 0.65 -2.95 15.14
C TYR A 419 1.23 -4.31 14.74
N GLY A 420 2.25 -4.32 13.89
CA GLY A 420 2.76 -5.54 13.27
C GLY A 420 1.84 -6.00 12.13
N CYS A 421 2.43 -6.75 11.20
CA CYS A 421 1.69 -7.33 10.09
C CYS A 421 0.89 -8.54 10.56
N SER A 422 -0.39 -8.56 10.20
CA SER A 422 -1.33 -9.63 10.55
C SER A 422 -1.88 -10.25 9.28
N THR A 423 -2.31 -11.50 9.36
CA THR A 423 -3.11 -12.14 8.30
C THR A 423 -4.61 -12.02 8.55
N LYS A 424 -5.00 -11.47 9.71
CA LYS A 424 -6.39 -11.37 10.16
C LYS A 424 -6.77 -9.93 10.48
N TYR A 425 -8.05 -9.62 10.29
CA TYR A 425 -8.67 -8.41 10.78
C TYR A 425 -8.60 -8.29 12.31
N VAL A 426 -8.14 -7.15 12.81
CA VAL A 426 -8.01 -6.84 14.24
C VAL A 426 -8.94 -5.68 14.59
N LYS A 427 -10.11 -6.00 15.15
CA LYS A 427 -11.19 -5.04 15.43
C LYS A 427 -10.79 -3.90 16.39
N THR A 428 -9.77 -4.10 17.22
CA THR A 428 -9.31 -3.09 18.18
C THR A 428 -8.32 -2.09 17.58
N GLN A 429 -7.83 -2.31 16.35
CA GLN A 429 -6.92 -1.41 15.67
C GLN A 429 -7.68 -0.33 14.90
N LEU A 430 -7.16 0.90 14.90
CA LEU A 430 -7.74 2.05 14.18
C LEU A 430 -7.59 1.94 12.65
N CYS A 431 -6.67 1.09 12.20
CA CYS A 431 -6.40 0.75 10.81
C CYS A 431 -5.86 -0.68 10.77
N GLN A 432 -5.95 -1.33 9.62
CA GLN A 432 -5.59 -2.73 9.47
C GLN A 432 -4.21 -2.90 8.85
N CYS A 433 -3.50 -3.93 9.31
CA CYS A 433 -2.17 -4.32 8.83
C CYS A 433 -2.17 -5.71 8.20
N ASN A 434 -3.21 -6.02 7.43
CA ASN A 434 -3.43 -7.28 6.75
C ASN A 434 -3.90 -7.02 5.31
N ALA A 435 -3.86 -8.04 4.44
CA ALA A 435 -4.24 -7.89 3.03
C ALA A 435 -5.72 -7.52 2.81
N GLU A 436 -6.62 -7.91 3.71
CA GLU A 436 -8.05 -7.58 3.60
C GLU A 436 -8.30 -6.07 3.75
N CYS A 437 -7.35 -5.33 4.34
CA CYS A 437 -7.45 -3.88 4.46
C CYS A 437 -7.63 -3.16 3.12
N GLU A 438 -7.09 -3.75 2.04
CA GLU A 438 -7.19 -3.19 0.70
C GLU A 438 -8.61 -3.25 0.15
N VAL A 439 -9.36 -4.29 0.54
CA VAL A 439 -10.76 -4.49 0.18
C VAL A 439 -11.64 -3.54 0.98
N HIS A 440 -11.32 -3.33 2.25
CA HIS A 440 -12.10 -2.51 3.16
C HIS A 440 -11.73 -1.02 3.12
N GLY A 441 -10.60 -0.66 2.51
CA GLY A 441 -10.13 0.72 2.45
C GLY A 441 -9.71 1.25 3.82
N ASP A 442 -9.25 0.39 4.73
CA ASP A 442 -8.90 0.74 6.10
C ASP A 442 -7.44 0.41 6.46
N CYS A 443 -6.58 0.23 5.45
CA CYS A 443 -5.15 0.03 5.64
C CYS A 443 -4.50 1.15 6.46
N CYS A 444 -3.58 0.78 7.35
CA CYS A 444 -2.69 1.77 7.94
C CYS A 444 -1.84 2.43 6.85
N TRP A 445 -1.46 3.68 7.06
CA TRP A 445 -0.80 4.47 6.01
C TRP A 445 0.56 3.89 5.59
N ASP A 446 1.26 3.19 6.48
CA ASP A 446 2.52 2.50 6.24
C ASP A 446 2.33 1.00 5.90
N TYR A 447 1.09 0.54 5.68
CA TYR A 447 0.81 -0.86 5.34
C TYR A 447 1.60 -1.32 4.11
N TYR A 448 1.63 -0.53 3.04
CA TYR A 448 2.35 -0.90 1.83
C TYR A 448 3.87 -0.99 2.03
N ASP A 449 4.43 -0.18 2.94
CA ASP A 449 5.86 -0.17 3.24
C ASP A 449 6.25 -1.27 4.24
N LYS A 450 5.34 -1.64 5.15
CA LYS A 450 5.63 -2.56 6.27
C LYS A 450 5.08 -3.96 6.09
N CYS A 451 3.86 -4.08 5.56
CA CYS A 451 3.02 -5.27 5.64
C CYS A 451 2.47 -5.76 4.32
N ASN A 452 2.60 -5.01 3.24
CA ASN A 452 2.48 -5.57 1.89
C ASN A 452 3.73 -6.42 1.56
N VAL A 453 3.98 -7.40 2.43
CA VAL A 453 5.00 -8.44 2.29
C VAL A 453 4.57 -9.54 1.30
N VAL A 454 3.56 -9.28 0.47
CA VAL A 454 3.51 -9.91 -0.86
C VAL A 454 4.77 -9.56 -1.68
N SER A 455 5.60 -8.62 -1.19
CA SER A 455 6.87 -8.24 -1.80
C SER A 455 8.12 -8.20 -0.88
N LYS A 456 8.13 -8.86 0.29
CA LYS A 456 9.43 -9.14 0.95
C LYS A 456 10.09 -10.37 0.33
N GLU A 457 10.81 -10.04 -0.73
CA GLU A 457 11.98 -10.70 -1.32
C GLU A 457 11.85 -12.14 -1.85
N TYR A 458 12.16 -12.24 -3.15
CA TYR A 458 12.58 -13.46 -3.87
C TYR A 458 11.48 -14.37 -4.42
N ASN A 459 10.46 -13.85 -5.08
CA ASN A 459 9.55 -14.71 -5.83
C ASN A 459 10.10 -15.10 -7.22
N ILE A 460 11.40 -15.35 -7.36
CA ILE A 460 11.86 -16.20 -8.47
C ILE A 460 11.66 -17.63 -7.99
N VAL A 461 10.57 -18.26 -8.44
CA VAL A 461 10.24 -19.63 -8.05
C VAL A 461 10.57 -20.59 -9.18
N LEU A 462 10.82 -21.86 -8.83
CA LEU A 462 10.74 -22.94 -9.80
C LEU A 462 9.30 -22.99 -10.32
N ASN A 463 9.12 -22.81 -11.62
CA ASN A 463 7.80 -22.90 -12.24
C ASN A 463 7.59 -24.29 -12.82
N GLU A 464 8.54 -24.79 -13.58
CA GLU A 464 8.34 -26.00 -14.39
C GLU A 464 9.67 -26.72 -14.62
N VAL A 465 9.65 -28.05 -14.66
CA VAL A 465 10.82 -28.89 -14.94
C VAL A 465 10.46 -29.92 -16.01
N ALA A 466 11.18 -29.93 -17.13
CA ALA A 466 11.06 -30.92 -18.19
C ALA A 466 12.20 -31.95 -18.10
N PHE A 467 11.85 -33.23 -17.97
CA PHE A 467 12.79 -34.34 -17.71
C PHE A 467 12.77 -35.43 -18.82
N SER A 468 12.27 -35.07 -19.99
CA SER A 468 12.34 -35.89 -21.21
C SER A 468 12.42 -35.04 -22.47
N GLY A 469 12.83 -33.78 -22.31
CA GLY A 469 12.69 -32.74 -23.33
C GLY A 469 11.27 -32.51 -23.84
N VAL A 470 11.07 -31.40 -24.55
CA VAL A 470 9.82 -31.11 -25.28
C VAL A 470 10.20 -30.59 -26.66
N ALA A 471 9.58 -31.12 -27.71
CA ALA A 471 9.85 -30.67 -29.07
C ALA A 471 9.65 -29.14 -29.19
N GLY A 472 10.67 -28.44 -29.67
CA GLY A 472 10.65 -26.98 -29.86
C GLY A 472 11.17 -26.13 -28.70
N THR A 473 11.45 -26.72 -27.53
CA THR A 473 12.10 -26.03 -26.40
C THR A 473 13.43 -26.72 -26.09
N CYS A 474 14.50 -25.93 -25.93
CA CYS A 474 15.86 -26.43 -25.69
C CYS A 474 16.33 -27.52 -26.68
N GLU A 475 15.81 -27.53 -27.91
CA GLU A 475 16.07 -28.57 -28.93
C GLU A 475 15.71 -29.99 -28.47
N GLY A 476 14.70 -30.13 -27.60
CA GLY A 476 14.31 -31.42 -27.04
C GLY A 476 15.23 -31.91 -25.92
N ALA A 477 16.07 -31.04 -25.38
CA ALA A 477 16.80 -31.30 -24.15
C ALA A 477 15.94 -30.97 -22.92
N ASP A 478 16.36 -31.44 -21.75
CA ASP A 478 15.74 -31.14 -20.46
C ASP A 478 15.87 -29.66 -20.12
N TRP A 479 15.00 -29.14 -19.26
CA TRP A 479 15.04 -27.75 -18.85
C TRP A 479 14.31 -27.45 -17.54
N VAL A 480 14.71 -26.36 -16.91
CA VAL A 480 14.04 -25.78 -15.75
C VAL A 480 13.55 -24.39 -16.11
N GLU A 481 12.31 -24.08 -15.77
CA GLU A 481 11.77 -22.73 -15.86
C GLU A 481 11.70 -22.06 -14.49
N LEU A 482 12.25 -20.86 -14.41
CA LEU A 482 12.16 -19.96 -13.27
C LEU A 482 11.12 -18.88 -13.57
N TYR A 483 10.18 -18.63 -12.68
CA TYR A 483 9.15 -17.59 -12.84
C TYR A 483 9.29 -16.51 -11.79
N ASN A 484 9.29 -15.24 -12.22
CA ASN A 484 9.22 -14.12 -11.30
C ASN A 484 7.77 -13.82 -10.91
N ALA A 485 7.33 -14.41 -9.81
CA ALA A 485 6.08 -14.08 -9.12
C ALA A 485 6.15 -12.76 -8.33
N GLY A 486 7.30 -12.07 -8.31
CA GLY A 486 7.48 -10.78 -7.68
C GLY A 486 7.12 -9.61 -8.61
N HIS A 487 7.04 -8.41 -8.03
CA HIS A 487 6.63 -7.18 -8.73
C HIS A 487 7.80 -6.31 -9.19
N VAL A 488 9.04 -6.75 -8.97
CA VAL A 488 10.26 -6.04 -9.40
C VAL A 488 11.12 -6.94 -10.28
N MET A 489 11.77 -6.34 -11.28
CA MET A 489 12.79 -7.03 -12.08
C MET A 489 13.88 -7.52 -11.13
N LYS A 490 14.28 -8.79 -11.28
CA LYS A 490 15.25 -9.39 -10.37
C LYS A 490 16.46 -9.88 -11.13
N ASP A 491 17.62 -9.34 -10.77
CA ASP A 491 18.91 -9.94 -11.13
C ASP A 491 19.15 -11.17 -10.24
N ILE A 492 19.35 -12.32 -10.89
CA ILE A 492 19.64 -13.61 -10.25
C ILE A 492 21.14 -13.92 -10.20
N LYS A 493 22.02 -12.93 -10.41
CA LYS A 493 23.46 -13.10 -10.23
C LYS A 493 23.80 -13.65 -8.84
N GLY A 494 24.57 -14.73 -8.81
CA GLY A 494 25.01 -15.45 -7.61
C GLY A 494 24.01 -16.47 -7.07
N TRP A 495 22.83 -16.61 -7.68
CA TRP A 495 21.85 -17.63 -7.28
C TRP A 495 22.26 -19.00 -7.80
N THR A 496 21.74 -20.05 -7.18
CA THR A 496 22.16 -21.42 -7.49
C THR A 496 20.95 -22.31 -7.75
N LEU A 497 21.02 -23.07 -8.85
CA LEU A 497 20.14 -24.19 -9.12
C LEU A 497 20.88 -25.49 -8.81
N SER A 498 20.37 -26.28 -7.87
CA SER A 498 20.96 -27.53 -7.41
C SER A 498 20.09 -28.72 -7.83
N VAL A 499 20.74 -29.75 -8.36
CA VAL A 499 20.10 -31.01 -8.78
C VAL A 499 20.72 -32.13 -7.95
N GLU A 500 19.93 -32.75 -7.08
CA GLU A 500 20.33 -33.94 -6.33
C GLU A 500 19.76 -35.18 -7.00
N LYS A 501 20.62 -36.14 -7.35
CA LYS A 501 20.25 -37.43 -7.94
C LYS A 501 20.70 -38.60 -7.06
N PRO A 502 20.01 -39.76 -7.07
CA PRO A 502 20.51 -40.97 -6.42
C PRO A 502 21.89 -41.38 -6.99
N ASP A 503 22.83 -41.77 -6.12
CA ASP A 503 24.14 -42.27 -6.56
C ASP A 503 24.01 -43.72 -7.08
N PRO A 504 24.26 -43.97 -8.38
CA PRO A 504 24.18 -45.32 -8.94
C PRO A 504 25.25 -46.27 -8.38
N GLN A 505 26.35 -45.74 -7.83
CA GLN A 505 27.45 -46.54 -7.26
C GLN A 505 27.23 -46.88 -5.78
N ASN A 506 26.47 -46.05 -5.06
CA ASN A 506 26.20 -46.20 -3.63
C ASN A 506 24.70 -46.06 -3.33
N PRO A 507 23.93 -47.15 -3.44
CA PRO A 507 22.50 -47.15 -3.18
C PRO A 507 22.18 -46.58 -1.78
N GLY A 508 21.39 -45.51 -1.73
CA GLY A 508 21.04 -44.80 -0.50
C GLY A 508 21.79 -43.48 -0.27
N SER A 509 22.71 -43.10 -1.16
CA SER A 509 23.33 -41.77 -1.18
C SER A 509 22.91 -40.97 -2.42
N THR A 510 23.17 -39.67 -2.43
CA THR A 510 22.88 -38.76 -3.55
C THR A 510 24.13 -38.04 -4.02
N VAL A 511 24.16 -37.68 -5.30
CA VAL A 511 25.16 -36.80 -5.92
C VAL A 511 24.47 -35.47 -6.22
N GLN A 512 25.08 -34.35 -5.82
CA GLN A 512 24.58 -33.00 -6.05
C GLN A 512 25.36 -32.31 -7.17
N TYR A 513 24.63 -31.62 -8.03
CA TYR A 513 25.16 -30.79 -9.11
C TYR A 513 24.63 -29.37 -8.95
N ASP A 514 25.54 -28.40 -8.80
CA ASP A 514 25.20 -27.00 -8.59
C ASP A 514 25.52 -26.17 -9.82
N VAL A 515 24.57 -25.33 -10.22
CA VAL A 515 24.69 -24.40 -11.33
C VAL A 515 24.52 -22.99 -10.78
N ALA A 516 25.64 -22.27 -10.67
CA ALA A 516 25.68 -20.88 -10.22
C ALA A 516 25.45 -19.92 -11.38
N PHE A 517 24.63 -18.89 -11.14
CA PHE A 517 24.36 -17.83 -12.11
C PHE A 517 25.38 -16.70 -11.92
N ASP A 518 26.62 -16.89 -12.38
CA ASP A 518 27.73 -15.96 -12.10
C ASP A 518 27.67 -14.63 -12.90
N THR A 519 26.84 -14.57 -13.93
CA THR A 519 26.59 -13.37 -14.73
C THR A 519 25.24 -12.75 -14.40
N SER A 520 25.12 -11.43 -14.59
CA SER A 520 23.85 -10.73 -14.40
C SER A 520 22.81 -11.28 -15.36
N GLN A 521 21.69 -11.74 -14.80
CA GLN A 521 20.56 -12.31 -15.53
C GLN A 521 19.31 -11.78 -14.88
N THR A 522 18.51 -11.02 -15.62
CA THR A 522 17.34 -10.36 -15.05
C THR A 522 16.05 -11.04 -15.49
N ILE A 523 15.22 -11.43 -14.54
CA ILE A 523 13.86 -11.89 -14.80
C ILE A 523 12.90 -10.76 -14.46
N GLU A 524 12.19 -10.23 -15.45
CA GLU A 524 11.15 -9.21 -15.24
C GLU A 524 9.96 -9.76 -14.44
N PRO A 525 9.17 -8.92 -13.77
CA PRO A 525 7.94 -9.34 -13.09
C PRO A 525 7.05 -10.14 -14.03
N ALA A 526 6.42 -11.21 -13.55
CA ALA A 526 5.53 -12.08 -14.32
C ALA A 526 6.15 -12.65 -15.63
N ARG A 527 7.47 -12.66 -15.75
CA ARG A 527 8.19 -13.34 -16.83
C ARG A 527 8.84 -14.61 -16.30
N SER A 528 9.09 -15.52 -17.24
CA SER A 528 9.82 -16.75 -17.00
C SER A 528 11.19 -16.73 -17.68
N LEU A 529 12.15 -17.44 -17.10
CA LEU A 529 13.45 -17.75 -17.69
C LEU A 529 13.58 -19.28 -17.80
N VAL A 530 13.78 -19.77 -19.01
CA VAL A 530 14.05 -21.20 -19.27
C VAL A 530 15.55 -21.44 -19.27
N VAL A 531 15.99 -22.41 -18.48
CA VAL A 531 17.37 -22.83 -18.32
C VAL A 531 17.49 -24.25 -18.87
N CYS A 532 18.19 -24.40 -19.99
CA CYS A 532 18.33 -25.68 -20.67
C CYS A 532 19.40 -26.56 -20.00
N ALA A 533 19.11 -27.84 -19.88
CA ALA A 533 20.04 -28.89 -19.48
C ALA A 533 20.48 -29.68 -20.72
N LYS A 534 21.66 -29.37 -21.25
CA LYS A 534 22.23 -30.07 -22.42
C LYS A 534 23.50 -30.83 -22.02
N PRO A 535 23.54 -32.17 -22.18
CA PRO A 535 24.80 -32.90 -22.11
C PRO A 535 25.68 -32.54 -23.31
N GLY A 536 26.90 -32.04 -23.04
CA GLY A 536 27.92 -31.79 -24.08
C GLY A 536 28.14 -30.34 -24.51
N GLY A 537 27.64 -29.36 -23.75
CA GLY A 537 28.13 -27.97 -23.80
C GLY A 537 28.03 -27.29 -25.17
N LEU A 538 26.82 -26.95 -25.61
CA LEU A 538 26.67 -25.93 -26.66
C LEU A 538 26.62 -24.55 -26.03
N SER A 539 27.50 -23.68 -26.54
CA SER A 539 27.75 -22.32 -26.10
C SER A 539 26.59 -21.38 -26.45
N ASP A 540 25.58 -21.28 -25.60
CA ASP A 540 25.02 -19.95 -25.37
C ASP A 540 25.90 -19.29 -24.30
N ALA A 541 26.78 -18.39 -24.71
CA ALA A 541 27.80 -17.79 -23.85
C ALA A 541 27.24 -16.94 -22.70
N THR A 542 25.91 -16.87 -22.57
CA THR A 542 25.22 -15.97 -21.63
C THR A 542 24.48 -16.68 -20.49
N LEU A 543 24.17 -17.97 -20.58
CA LEU A 543 23.48 -18.70 -19.51
C LEU A 543 24.26 -19.95 -19.08
N PRO A 544 24.29 -20.27 -17.78
CA PRO A 544 24.98 -21.46 -17.30
C PRO A 544 24.21 -22.72 -17.74
N ASN A 545 24.92 -23.67 -18.35
CA ASN A 545 24.35 -24.94 -18.79
C ASN A 545 24.27 -25.93 -17.62
N ILE A 546 23.16 -26.65 -17.51
CA ILE A 546 23.02 -27.75 -16.56
C ILE A 546 23.50 -29.04 -17.26
N GLU A 547 24.63 -29.61 -16.84
CA GLU A 547 25.20 -30.83 -17.42
C GLU A 547 24.63 -32.12 -16.80
N VAL A 548 23.31 -32.13 -16.54
CA VAL A 548 22.63 -33.22 -15.85
C VAL A 548 21.28 -33.48 -16.52
N GLU A 549 21.05 -34.74 -16.92
CA GLU A 549 19.74 -35.20 -17.35
C GLU A 549 18.82 -35.34 -16.13
N PHE A 550 17.57 -34.92 -16.25
CA PHE A 550 16.60 -35.02 -15.18
C PHE A 550 15.83 -36.33 -15.28
N GLU A 551 15.59 -36.95 -14.14
CA GLU A 551 14.83 -38.20 -14.04
C GLU A 551 13.97 -38.23 -12.77
N LYS A 552 13.04 -39.19 -12.72
CA LYS A 552 12.23 -39.42 -11.53
C LYS A 552 13.12 -39.70 -10.32
N GLY A 553 12.80 -39.04 -9.22
CA GLY A 553 13.55 -39.09 -7.97
C GLY A 553 14.61 -38.00 -7.85
N ASN A 554 14.91 -37.23 -8.90
CA ASN A 554 15.76 -36.06 -8.77
C ASN A 554 15.05 -34.97 -7.97
N LYS A 555 15.81 -34.32 -7.09
CA LYS A 555 15.36 -33.15 -6.33
C LYS A 555 16.02 -31.90 -6.91
N ILE A 556 15.19 -30.96 -7.33
CA ILE A 556 15.60 -29.67 -7.88
C ILE A 556 15.40 -28.62 -6.80
N THR A 557 16.45 -27.86 -6.50
CA THR A 557 16.44 -26.81 -5.49
C THR A 557 16.91 -25.50 -6.10
N TRP A 558 16.15 -24.43 -5.89
CA TRP A 558 16.49 -23.07 -6.29
C TRP A 558 16.78 -22.23 -5.06
N SER A 559 17.99 -21.69 -4.98
CA SER A 559 18.49 -20.95 -3.82
C SER A 559 18.98 -19.57 -4.21
N ASP A 560 18.79 -18.60 -3.32
CA ASP A 560 19.30 -17.25 -3.52
C ASP A 560 20.83 -17.18 -3.34
N LYS A 561 21.40 -15.98 -3.56
CA LYS A 561 22.83 -15.69 -3.44
C LYS A 561 23.42 -15.96 -2.04
N ASP A 562 22.59 -15.99 -1.01
CA ASP A 562 22.99 -16.21 0.38
C ASP A 562 22.85 -17.71 0.76
N GLY A 563 22.40 -18.55 -0.20
CA GLY A 563 22.20 -19.98 -0.03
C GLY A 563 20.85 -20.36 0.57
N SER A 564 19.92 -19.40 0.70
CA SER A 564 18.58 -19.69 1.23
C SER A 564 17.73 -20.34 0.14
N VAL A 565 17.11 -21.48 0.47
CA VAL A 565 16.22 -22.18 -0.46
C VAL A 565 14.94 -21.37 -0.67
N ILE A 566 14.72 -20.96 -1.92
CA ILE A 566 13.52 -20.21 -2.35
C ILE A 566 12.42 -21.16 -2.81
N SER A 567 12.79 -22.21 -3.56
CA SER A 567 11.85 -23.22 -4.03
C SER A 567 12.56 -24.56 -4.19
N ALA A 568 11.85 -25.66 -3.95
CA ALA A 568 12.37 -27.00 -4.20
C ALA A 568 11.24 -27.94 -4.62
N THR A 569 11.58 -28.95 -5.41
CA THR A 569 10.65 -30.00 -5.81
C THR A 569 11.39 -31.32 -6.05
N THR A 570 10.71 -32.44 -5.86
CA THR A 570 11.21 -33.76 -6.24
C THR A 570 10.32 -34.29 -7.36
N ILE A 571 10.94 -34.67 -8.48
CA ILE A 571 10.22 -35.24 -9.63
C ILE A 571 9.68 -36.60 -9.18
N SER A 572 8.38 -36.68 -8.92
CA SER A 572 7.76 -37.89 -8.34
C SER A 572 7.02 -38.76 -9.35
N ASP A 573 6.72 -38.21 -10.53
CA ASP A 573 6.01 -38.90 -11.60
C ASP A 573 6.88 -39.11 -12.84
N THR A 574 6.66 -40.24 -13.51
CA THR A 574 7.15 -40.55 -14.86
C THR A 574 5.95 -40.46 -15.78
N ALA A 575 5.46 -39.25 -16.03
CA ALA A 575 4.40 -39.10 -17.01
C ALA A 575 4.96 -39.52 -18.38
N ALA A 576 4.36 -40.54 -18.99
CA ALA A 576 4.72 -40.97 -20.34
C ALA A 576 4.33 -39.87 -21.35
N GLY A 577 5.26 -39.48 -22.22
CA GLY A 577 5.05 -38.47 -23.28
C GLY A 577 5.57 -37.07 -22.93
N ASP A 578 5.28 -36.09 -23.80
CA ASP A 578 5.71 -34.69 -23.71
C ASP A 578 5.06 -33.93 -22.53
N LYS A 579 5.28 -34.36 -21.28
CA LYS A 579 4.77 -33.71 -20.06
C LYS A 579 5.90 -33.12 -19.24
N THR A 580 5.59 -32.11 -18.44
CA THR A 580 6.52 -31.43 -17.52
C THR A 580 6.02 -31.50 -16.09
N TRP A 581 6.94 -31.36 -15.14
CA TRP A 581 6.67 -31.26 -13.72
C TRP A 581 6.41 -29.79 -13.36
N SER A 582 5.14 -29.40 -13.35
CA SER A 582 4.71 -28.00 -13.25
C SER A 582 4.19 -27.64 -11.87
N ARG A 583 4.52 -26.42 -11.43
CA ARG A 583 4.02 -25.81 -10.20
C ARG A 583 2.56 -25.40 -10.35
N LEU A 584 1.73 -25.79 -9.40
CA LEU A 584 0.32 -25.46 -9.30
C LEU A 584 0.09 -24.15 -8.53
N ALA A 585 -1.14 -23.65 -8.55
CA ALA A 585 -1.51 -22.40 -7.88
C ALA A 585 -1.33 -22.43 -6.35
N ASP A 586 -1.43 -23.60 -5.74
CA ASP A 586 -1.18 -23.84 -4.30
C ASP A 586 0.31 -24.01 -3.96
N GLY A 587 1.18 -24.07 -4.98
CA GLY A 587 2.63 -24.25 -4.84
C GLY A 587 3.09 -25.71 -4.85
N GLU A 588 2.18 -26.68 -4.92
CA GLU A 588 2.52 -28.09 -5.17
C GLU A 588 2.93 -28.31 -6.65
N TYR A 589 3.39 -29.51 -6.99
CA TYR A 589 3.80 -29.85 -8.35
C TYR A 589 3.07 -31.09 -8.87
N ALA A 590 2.74 -31.08 -10.16
CA ALA A 590 2.14 -32.22 -10.85
C ALA A 590 2.55 -32.27 -12.33
N ALA A 591 2.40 -33.45 -12.94
CA ALA A 591 2.62 -33.60 -14.38
C ALA A 591 1.57 -32.82 -15.18
N LYS A 592 2.01 -31.90 -16.04
CA LYS A 592 1.16 -31.05 -16.90
C LYS A 592 1.68 -30.97 -18.33
N ASP A 593 0.88 -30.39 -19.21
CA ASP A 593 1.34 -30.03 -20.56
C ASP A 593 2.44 -28.96 -20.45
N PRO A 594 3.50 -29.03 -21.27
CA PRO A 594 4.57 -28.07 -21.28
C PRO A 594 4.08 -26.65 -21.56
N THR A 595 4.48 -25.68 -20.75
CA THR A 595 4.13 -24.25 -20.95
C THR A 595 5.32 -23.30 -20.89
N PRO A 596 6.41 -23.56 -21.65
CA PRO A 596 7.60 -22.73 -21.60
C PRO A 596 7.31 -21.27 -21.94
N GLY A 597 7.84 -20.35 -21.14
CA GLY A 597 7.66 -18.91 -21.26
C GLY A 597 6.31 -18.39 -20.79
N SER A 598 5.46 -19.23 -20.19
CA SER A 598 4.12 -18.89 -19.71
C SER A 598 3.94 -19.27 -18.25
N LYS A 599 3.10 -18.52 -17.53
CA LYS A 599 2.69 -18.92 -16.18
C LYS A 599 1.91 -20.24 -16.25
N ASN A 600 2.27 -21.21 -15.39
CA ASN A 600 1.52 -22.45 -15.25
C ASN A 600 0.05 -22.15 -14.87
N LYS A 601 -0.88 -22.93 -15.44
CA LYS A 601 -2.33 -22.75 -15.28
C LYS A 601 -2.86 -23.20 -13.94
#